data_AF-A0A962VRD7-F1
#
_entry.id   AF-A0A962VRD7-F1
#
_cell.length_a   1.000
_cell.length_b   1.000
_cell.length_c   1.000
_cell.angle_alpha   90.00
_cell.angle_beta   90.00
_cell.angle_gamma   90.00
#
_symmetry.space_group_name_H-M   'P 1'
#
loop_
_entity.id
_entity.type
_entity.pdbx_description
1 polymer ?
#
loop_
_entity_poly.entity_id
_entity_poly.type
_entity_poly.pdbx_seq_one_letter_code
_entity_poly.pdbx_strand_id
1 'polypeptide(L)'
;MKIRHGFLIVLLSWLAAWPGMASDAVEKLEFRVIYRGVFSLGSDLEIADLSLETLASRGAAGLVETRLDVTSAAYPNVESLYPIRYRFRTWSTQDAGQLVGFETYEKSRKLRHRLYLRDGSDLGVQRLDVNAGVGRDEIARLDTGELPDAAVIVGDLLDRLGMLQRVRAQTLIESAQFSFPVTNGREQLTYRVKVEGLESVNIGPLVVPAWKVSFAGFHLNKHGEEEAAHRPAIIWLSQAPGHIPLRADSQHPIGVFRIELHPPSALQHLALTDR
;
A
#
# COMPACT_ATOMS: atom_id res chain seq x y z
N MET A 1 -30.44 -34.78 -18.09
CA MET A 1 -31.78 -34.25 -18.40
C MET A 1 -32.66 -34.35 -17.15
N LYS A 2 -32.88 -33.24 -16.45
CA LYS A 2 -34.09 -32.92 -15.68
C LYS A 2 -34.01 -31.43 -15.32
N ILE A 3 -35.15 -30.78 -15.53
CA ILE A 3 -35.34 -29.35 -15.80
C ILE A 3 -36.43 -28.86 -14.83
N ARG A 4 -36.21 -27.66 -14.25
CA ARG A 4 -37.19 -26.67 -13.72
C ARG A 4 -38.07 -27.11 -12.51
N HIS A 5 -38.63 -26.25 -11.66
CA HIS A 5 -39.19 -24.88 -11.74
C HIS A 5 -39.08 -24.25 -10.32
N GLY A 6 -39.22 -22.97 -9.97
CA GLY A 6 -39.69 -21.70 -10.54
C GLY A 6 -39.53 -20.67 -9.40
N PHE A 7 -39.03 -19.45 -9.64
CA PHE A 7 -39.74 -18.21 -10.01
C PHE A 7 -40.58 -17.55 -8.89
N LEU A 8 -40.33 -16.23 -8.70
CA LEU A 8 -41.15 -15.19 -8.00
C LEU A 8 -41.08 -15.17 -6.44
N ILE A 9 -40.99 -14.07 -5.68
CA ILE A 9 -40.88 -12.62 -5.93
C ILE A 9 -40.58 -11.86 -4.60
N VAL A 10 -40.08 -10.62 -4.74
CA VAL A 10 -40.25 -9.43 -3.85
C VAL A 10 -39.28 -9.17 -2.68
N LEU A 11 -38.60 -8.03 -2.85
CA LEU A 11 -38.15 -7.00 -1.90
C LEU A 11 -38.01 -7.41 -0.43
N LEU A 12 -36.83 -7.20 0.16
CA LEU A 12 -36.40 -5.93 0.76
C LEU A 12 -35.05 -6.18 1.46
N SER A 13 -34.23 -5.13 1.51
CA SER A 13 -33.22 -4.90 2.55
C SER A 13 -32.10 -5.93 2.71
N TRP A 14 -31.16 -5.96 1.76
CA TRP A 14 -29.72 -6.04 2.08
C TRP A 14 -28.96 -5.04 1.21
N LEU A 15 -29.35 -3.76 1.32
CA LEU A 15 -28.32 -2.73 1.42
C LEU A 15 -27.59 -3.08 2.71
N ALA A 16 -26.53 -3.89 2.61
CA ALA A 16 -25.46 -3.78 3.56
C ALA A 16 -24.89 -2.38 3.37
N ALA A 17 -25.55 -1.40 3.99
CA ALA A 17 -24.85 -0.32 4.62
C ALA A 17 -23.79 -1.02 5.45
N TRP A 18 -22.56 -1.07 4.94
CA TRP A 18 -21.44 -1.16 5.85
C TRP A 18 -21.72 -0.12 6.92
N PRO A 19 -21.77 -0.50 8.21
CA PRO A 19 -21.76 0.53 9.23
C PRO A 19 -20.57 1.39 8.88
N GLY A 20 -20.83 2.65 8.55
CA GLY A 20 -19.79 3.65 8.52
C GLY A 20 -19.23 3.65 9.92
N MET A 21 -18.18 2.87 10.14
CA MET A 21 -17.32 3.12 11.28
C MET A 21 -16.95 4.59 11.13
N ALA A 22 -17.20 5.37 12.18
CA ALA A 22 -16.66 6.71 12.27
C ALA A 22 -15.20 6.60 11.85
N SER A 23 -14.86 7.23 10.73
CA SER A 23 -13.57 7.06 10.12
C SER A 23 -12.58 7.85 10.95
N ASP A 24 -11.86 7.17 11.86
CA ASP A 24 -10.64 7.69 12.48
C ASP A 24 -9.49 7.86 11.47
N ALA A 25 -9.74 7.62 10.17
CA ALA A 25 -8.78 7.87 9.12
C ALA A 25 -8.51 9.38 9.03
N VAL A 26 -7.27 9.76 9.31
CA VAL A 26 -6.74 11.11 9.07
C VAL A 26 -6.66 11.35 7.56
N GLU A 27 -6.37 10.31 6.80
CA GLU A 27 -6.28 10.37 5.35
C GLU A 27 -6.86 9.10 4.72
N LYS A 28 -7.63 9.28 3.64
CA LYS A 28 -8.09 8.22 2.76
C LYS A 28 -7.94 8.64 1.32
N LEU A 29 -7.19 7.86 0.55
CA LEU A 29 -6.93 8.05 -0.87
C LEU A 29 -7.44 6.83 -1.63
N GLU A 30 -8.25 7.05 -2.65
CA GLU A 30 -8.76 5.98 -3.52
C GLU A 30 -8.09 6.08 -4.89
N PHE A 31 -7.77 4.93 -5.47
CA PHE A 31 -7.03 4.79 -6.70
C PHE A 31 -7.65 3.73 -7.59
N ARG A 32 -7.38 3.84 -8.89
CA ARG A 32 -7.64 2.78 -9.86
C ARG A 32 -6.34 2.13 -10.27
N VAL A 33 -6.39 0.82 -10.49
CA VAL A 33 -5.29 0.03 -11.04
C VAL A 33 -5.59 -0.28 -12.49
N ILE A 34 -4.71 0.16 -13.38
CA ILE A 34 -4.79 0.03 -14.82
C ILE A 34 -3.66 -0.89 -15.28
N TYR A 35 -3.98 -1.86 -16.12
CA TYR A 35 -3.02 -2.71 -16.80
C TYR A 35 -2.98 -2.38 -18.29
N ARG A 36 -1.76 -2.29 -18.84
CA ARG A 36 -1.52 -2.18 -20.27
C ARG A 36 -0.44 -3.15 -20.70
N GLY A 37 -0.78 -4.11 -21.55
CA GLY A 37 0.19 -5.09 -22.05
C GLY A 37 -0.43 -6.11 -22.99
N VAL A 38 0.19 -7.29 -23.05
CA VAL A 38 -0.19 -8.34 -24.00
C VAL A 38 -1.63 -8.82 -23.82
N PHE A 39 -2.13 -8.89 -22.58
CA PHE A 39 -3.50 -9.36 -22.32
C PHE A 39 -4.57 -8.32 -22.63
N SER A 40 -4.20 -7.04 -22.76
CA SER A 40 -5.09 -5.96 -23.14
C SER A 40 -4.88 -5.51 -24.59
N LEU A 41 -4.06 -6.24 -25.36
CA LEU A 41 -3.65 -5.89 -26.72
C LEU A 41 -3.09 -4.45 -26.80
N GLY A 42 -2.38 -4.03 -25.76
CA GLY A 42 -1.80 -2.69 -25.65
C GLY A 42 -2.78 -1.58 -25.24
N SER A 43 -4.06 -1.88 -25.01
CA SER A 43 -5.04 -0.92 -24.48
C SER A 43 -4.95 -0.80 -22.96
N ASP A 44 -5.41 0.33 -22.41
CA ASP A 44 -5.57 0.48 -20.97
C ASP A 44 -6.80 -0.32 -20.51
N LEU A 45 -6.61 -1.20 -19.54
CA LEU A 45 -7.66 -2.00 -18.92
C LEU A 45 -7.67 -1.72 -17.41
N GLU A 46 -8.76 -1.18 -16.89
CA GLU A 46 -8.95 -1.11 -15.44
C GLU A 46 -9.18 -2.50 -14.86
N ILE A 47 -8.44 -2.84 -13.80
CA ILE A 47 -8.41 -4.20 -13.26
C ILE A 47 -8.70 -4.32 -11.77
N ALA A 48 -8.53 -3.24 -11.01
CA ALA A 48 -8.79 -3.23 -9.57
C ALA A 48 -8.93 -1.81 -9.02
N ASP A 49 -9.59 -1.70 -7.88
CA ASP A 49 -9.56 -0.51 -7.03
C ASP A 49 -8.51 -0.69 -5.94
N LEU A 50 -7.90 0.40 -5.53
CA LEU A 50 -6.96 0.46 -4.41
C LEU A 50 -7.36 1.57 -3.44
N SER A 51 -7.37 1.28 -2.15
CA SER A 51 -7.53 2.30 -1.10
C SER A 51 -6.28 2.35 -0.24
N LEU A 52 -5.76 3.55 0.00
CA LEU A 52 -4.71 3.83 0.98
C LEU A 52 -5.31 4.67 2.11
N GLU A 53 -5.31 4.14 3.32
CA GLU A 53 -5.89 4.76 4.50
C GLU A 53 -4.81 4.91 5.58
N THR A 54 -4.68 6.10 6.17
CA THR A 54 -3.83 6.35 7.32
C THR A 54 -4.72 6.71 8.51
N LEU A 55 -4.64 5.93 9.57
CA LEU A 55 -5.42 6.14 10.79
C LEU A 55 -4.69 7.08 11.75
N ALA A 56 -5.46 7.80 12.57
CA ALA A 56 -4.90 8.58 13.66
C ALA A 56 -4.08 7.69 14.61
N SER A 57 -3.12 8.30 15.29
CA SER A 57 -2.36 7.66 16.37
C SER A 57 -3.31 7.10 17.43
N ARG A 58 -3.10 5.83 17.81
CA ARG A 58 -3.94 5.11 18.78
C ARG A 58 -3.13 4.51 19.91
N GLY A 59 -3.80 4.34 21.06
CA GLY A 59 -3.25 3.71 22.25
C GLY A 59 -2.20 4.58 22.96
N ALA A 60 -1.76 4.12 24.14
CA ALA A 60 -0.74 4.81 24.91
C ALA A 60 0.63 4.83 24.22
N ALA A 61 0.87 3.90 23.30
CA ALA A 61 2.11 3.82 22.52
C ALA A 61 2.12 4.74 21.29
N GLY A 62 1.00 5.40 20.99
CA GLY A 62 0.90 6.34 19.86
C GLY A 62 1.18 5.67 18.51
N LEU A 63 0.58 4.52 18.25
CA LEU A 63 0.81 3.78 17.01
C LEU A 63 0.00 4.39 15.87
N VAL A 64 0.67 4.62 14.74
CA VAL A 64 0.05 5.04 13.49
C VAL A 64 -0.07 3.82 12.58
N GLU A 65 -1.30 3.55 12.14
CA GLU A 65 -1.59 2.51 11.15
C GLU A 65 -1.71 3.13 9.75
N THR A 66 -1.00 2.55 8.78
CA THR A 66 -1.27 2.77 7.36
C THR A 66 -1.71 1.46 6.72
N ARG A 67 -2.83 1.49 6.00
CA ARG A 67 -3.45 0.33 5.37
C ARG A 67 -3.64 0.57 3.88
N LEU A 68 -3.26 -0.41 3.09
CA LEU A 68 -3.49 -0.48 1.65
C LEU A 68 -4.35 -1.72 1.37
N ASP A 69 -5.50 -1.54 0.71
CA ASP A 69 -6.29 -2.65 0.16
C ASP A 69 -6.35 -2.54 -1.36
N VAL A 70 -6.35 -3.69 -2.03
CA VAL A 70 -6.58 -3.82 -3.46
C VAL A 70 -7.62 -4.87 -3.71
N THR A 71 -8.61 -4.55 -4.54
CA THR A 71 -9.68 -5.49 -4.89
C THR A 71 -10.09 -5.35 -6.35
N SER A 72 -10.23 -6.47 -7.04
CA SER A 72 -10.84 -6.51 -8.37
C SER A 72 -12.35 -6.75 -8.35
N ALA A 73 -12.99 -6.74 -7.17
CA ALA A 73 -14.41 -7.11 -7.01
C ALA A 73 -15.38 -6.35 -7.95
N ALA A 74 -15.08 -5.10 -8.28
CA ALA A 74 -15.88 -4.28 -9.19
C ALA A 74 -15.65 -4.58 -10.69
N TYR A 75 -14.75 -5.51 -11.03
CA TYR A 75 -14.27 -5.80 -12.39
C TYR A 75 -14.58 -7.25 -12.80
N PRO A 76 -15.81 -7.57 -13.27
CA PRO A 76 -16.27 -8.94 -13.49
C PRO A 76 -15.37 -9.78 -14.42
N ASN A 77 -14.84 -9.16 -15.48
CA ASN A 77 -13.95 -9.83 -16.41
C ASN A 77 -12.65 -10.28 -15.73
N VAL A 78 -12.10 -9.44 -14.86
CA VAL A 78 -10.90 -9.77 -14.06
C VAL A 78 -11.24 -10.79 -12.99
N GLU A 79 -12.34 -10.59 -12.25
CA GLU A 79 -12.80 -11.52 -11.20
C GLU A 79 -12.99 -12.94 -11.71
N SER A 80 -13.51 -13.10 -12.94
CA SER A 80 -13.74 -14.41 -13.53
C SER A 80 -12.45 -15.20 -13.82
N LEU A 81 -11.33 -14.50 -14.02
CA LEU A 81 -10.05 -15.09 -14.39
C LEU A 81 -9.07 -15.15 -13.21
N TYR A 82 -8.99 -14.06 -12.46
CA TYR A 82 -8.02 -13.85 -11.40
C TYR A 82 -8.55 -12.86 -10.35
N PRO A 83 -9.35 -13.31 -9.36
CA PRO A 83 -9.79 -12.44 -8.29
C PRO A 83 -8.60 -11.98 -7.45
N ILE A 84 -8.48 -10.66 -7.32
CA ILE A 84 -7.45 -9.98 -6.54
C ILE A 84 -8.09 -9.55 -5.23
N ARG A 85 -7.56 -10.04 -4.12
CA ARG A 85 -7.83 -9.51 -2.77
C ARG A 85 -6.49 -9.39 -2.07
N TYR A 86 -6.01 -8.17 -1.93
CA TYR A 86 -4.74 -7.91 -1.28
C TYR A 86 -4.94 -6.84 -0.21
N ARG A 87 -4.29 -7.04 0.94
CA ARG A 87 -4.20 -6.05 1.99
C ARG A 87 -2.79 -6.05 2.55
N PHE A 88 -2.27 -4.84 2.74
CA PHE A 88 -1.03 -4.58 3.45
C PHE A 88 -1.32 -3.58 4.56
N ARG A 89 -0.98 -3.91 5.80
CA ARG A 89 -1.07 -2.97 6.93
C ARG A 89 0.31 -2.80 7.54
N THR A 90 0.64 -1.59 7.93
CA THR A 90 1.85 -1.30 8.70
C THR A 90 1.47 -0.51 9.94
N TRP A 91 2.13 -0.84 11.04
CA TRP A 91 2.09 -0.08 12.28
C TRP A 91 3.45 0.52 12.52
N SER A 92 3.45 1.82 12.83
CA SER A 92 4.66 2.59 13.07
C SER A 92 4.52 3.51 14.27
N THR A 93 5.64 3.89 14.87
CA THR A 93 5.66 4.88 15.95
C THR A 93 5.35 6.28 15.39
N GLN A 94 4.56 7.09 16.11
CA GLN A 94 4.18 8.42 15.66
C GLN A 94 5.38 9.37 15.47
N ASP A 95 6.32 9.40 16.43
CA ASP A 95 7.38 10.42 16.46
C ASP A 95 8.43 10.21 15.38
N ALA A 96 8.86 8.96 15.21
CA ALA A 96 10.00 8.61 14.37
C ALA A 96 9.61 7.80 13.15
N GLY A 97 8.33 7.43 12.98
CA GLY A 97 7.87 6.58 11.88
C GLY A 97 8.61 5.25 11.80
N GLN A 98 9.05 4.71 12.94
CA GLN A 98 9.79 3.44 13.00
C GLN A 98 8.80 2.30 12.87
N LEU A 99 9.18 1.28 12.10
CA LEU A 99 8.37 0.07 11.96
C LEU A 99 8.15 -0.56 13.34
N VAL A 100 6.93 -0.98 13.64
CA VAL A 100 6.58 -1.87 14.77
C VAL A 100 6.26 -3.25 14.23
N GLY A 101 5.48 -3.31 13.16
CA GLY A 101 5.15 -4.54 12.46
C GLY A 101 4.34 -4.26 11.20
N PHE A 102 4.16 -5.28 10.38
CA PHE A 102 3.30 -5.21 9.21
C PHE A 102 2.62 -6.54 8.93
N GLU A 103 1.43 -6.45 8.35
CA GLU A 103 0.57 -7.55 7.99
C GLU A 103 0.40 -7.60 6.47
N THR A 104 0.46 -8.81 5.92
CA THR A 104 0.15 -9.06 4.51
C THR A 104 -0.94 -10.11 4.41
N TYR A 105 -2.00 -9.79 3.69
CA TYR A 105 -3.08 -10.68 3.34
C TYR A 105 -3.22 -10.69 1.82
N GLU A 106 -3.11 -11.87 1.22
CA GLU A 106 -3.26 -12.07 -0.22
C GLU A 106 -4.17 -13.27 -0.43
N LYS A 107 -5.31 -13.06 -1.09
CA LYS A 107 -6.21 -14.11 -1.55
C LYS A 107 -6.37 -13.99 -3.06
N SER A 108 -5.64 -14.87 -3.75
CA SER A 108 -5.83 -15.20 -5.16
C SER A 108 -6.36 -16.64 -5.26
N ARG A 109 -5.58 -17.58 -5.78
CA ARG A 109 -5.88 -19.03 -5.77
C ARG A 109 -5.65 -19.69 -4.41
N LYS A 110 -4.73 -19.15 -3.61
CA LYS A 110 -4.43 -19.61 -2.24
C LYS A 110 -4.47 -18.40 -1.31
N LEU A 111 -4.93 -18.63 -0.08
CA LEU A 111 -4.83 -17.64 0.97
C LEU A 111 -3.40 -17.61 1.53
N ARG A 112 -2.82 -16.42 1.62
CA ARG A 112 -1.56 -16.15 2.29
C ARG A 112 -1.81 -15.01 3.26
N HIS A 113 -1.67 -15.28 4.54
CA HIS A 113 -1.84 -14.29 5.59
C HIS A 113 -0.64 -14.39 6.53
N ARG A 114 0.08 -13.29 6.71
CA ARG A 114 1.35 -13.25 7.42
C ARG A 114 1.43 -11.97 8.24
N LEU A 115 1.89 -12.10 9.48
CA LEU A 115 2.26 -10.99 10.33
C LEU A 115 3.77 -11.01 10.53
N TYR A 116 4.38 -9.84 10.47
CA TYR A 116 5.78 -9.62 10.74
C TYR A 116 5.90 -8.57 11.83
N LEU A 117 6.62 -8.88 12.90
CA LEU A 117 6.83 -7.97 14.02
C LEU A 117 8.32 -7.65 14.14
N ARG A 118 8.65 -6.42 14.51
CA ARG A 118 10.03 -6.05 14.79
C ARG A 118 10.61 -6.91 15.91
N ASP A 119 11.83 -7.37 15.67
CA ASP A 119 12.63 -8.08 16.65
C ASP A 119 14.10 -7.63 16.56
N GLY A 120 14.93 -8.23 17.42
CA GLY A 120 16.38 -8.03 17.42
C GLY A 120 17.15 -8.97 16.48
N SER A 121 16.48 -9.64 15.53
CA SER A 121 17.15 -10.56 14.60
C SER A 121 17.90 -9.81 13.48
N ASP A 122 18.75 -10.52 12.75
CA ASP A 122 19.45 -9.96 11.58
C ASP A 122 18.49 -9.51 10.47
N LEU A 123 17.31 -10.13 10.34
CA LEU A 123 16.26 -9.66 9.41
C LEU A 123 15.49 -8.46 9.95
N GLY A 124 15.62 -8.21 11.25
CA GLY A 124 14.89 -7.21 12.00
C GLY A 124 13.40 -7.50 12.16
N VAL A 125 12.88 -8.59 11.61
CA VAL A 125 11.49 -8.97 11.83
C VAL A 125 11.37 -10.47 11.97
N GLN A 126 10.52 -10.89 12.90
CA GLN A 126 10.05 -12.27 13.00
C GLN A 126 8.70 -12.41 12.35
N ARG A 127 8.50 -13.53 11.66
CA ARG A 127 7.21 -13.91 11.10
C ARG A 127 6.41 -14.70 12.13
N LEU A 128 5.17 -14.28 12.37
CA LEU A 128 4.20 -15.04 13.15
C LEU A 128 3.14 -15.69 12.25
N ASP A 129 2.64 -16.85 12.68
CA ASP A 129 1.44 -17.44 12.10
C ASP A 129 0.19 -16.79 12.71
N VAL A 130 -0.50 -16.02 11.87
CA VAL A 130 -1.76 -15.34 12.16
C VAL A 130 -2.92 -16.26 12.53
N ASN A 131 -2.82 -17.56 12.24
CA ASN A 131 -3.83 -18.55 12.63
C ASN A 131 -3.50 -19.25 13.95
N ALA A 132 -2.32 -19.03 14.51
CA ALA A 132 -1.98 -19.46 15.86
C ALA A 132 -2.54 -18.47 16.89
N GLY A 133 -2.68 -18.90 18.16
CA GLY A 133 -3.15 -18.03 19.24
C GLY A 133 -2.31 -16.75 19.34
N VAL A 134 -0.98 -16.93 19.47
CA VAL A 134 -0.02 -15.81 19.58
C VAL A 134 -0.17 -14.80 18.44
N GLY A 135 -0.23 -15.25 17.18
CA GLY A 135 -0.33 -14.32 16.05
C GLY A 135 -1.65 -13.53 16.02
N ARG A 136 -2.76 -14.13 16.47
CA ARG A 136 -4.03 -13.40 16.62
C ARG A 136 -4.00 -12.40 17.75
N ASP A 137 -3.42 -12.79 18.89
CA ASP A 137 -3.35 -11.94 20.07
C ASP A 137 -2.50 -10.69 19.78
N GLU A 138 -1.38 -10.83 19.06
CA GLU A 138 -0.56 -9.69 18.65
C GLU A 138 -1.25 -8.76 17.64
N ILE A 139 -2.06 -9.28 16.71
CA ILE A 139 -2.88 -8.42 15.84
C ILE A 139 -3.88 -7.63 16.67
N ALA A 140 -4.56 -8.28 17.62
CA ALA A 140 -5.54 -7.63 18.47
C ALA A 140 -4.92 -6.48 19.29
N ARG A 141 -3.70 -6.66 19.81
CA ARG A 141 -2.94 -5.59 20.48
C ARG A 141 -2.62 -4.42 19.55
N LEU A 142 -2.11 -4.73 18.35
CA LEU A 142 -1.81 -3.70 17.36
C LEU A 142 -3.06 -2.91 16.95
N ASP A 143 -4.20 -3.59 16.81
CA ASP A 143 -5.49 -2.98 16.49
C ASP A 143 -5.98 -2.01 17.59
N THR A 144 -5.64 -2.27 18.87
CA THR A 144 -5.92 -1.36 20.00
C THR A 144 -4.85 -0.29 20.22
N GLY A 145 -3.78 -0.28 19.42
CA GLY A 145 -2.66 0.67 19.55
C GLY A 145 -1.67 0.30 20.66
N GLU A 146 -1.65 -0.95 21.10
CA GLU A 146 -0.66 -1.49 22.03
C GLU A 146 0.57 -2.01 21.29
N LEU A 147 1.73 -1.92 21.94
CA LEU A 147 2.96 -2.52 21.42
C LEU A 147 2.90 -4.05 21.55
N PRO A 148 3.50 -4.80 20.60
CA PRO A 148 3.69 -6.23 20.78
C PRO A 148 4.52 -6.57 22.01
N ASP A 149 4.21 -7.68 22.67
CA ASP A 149 4.85 -8.07 23.95
C ASP A 149 6.38 -8.21 23.84
N ALA A 150 6.87 -8.66 22.67
CA ALA A 150 8.29 -8.87 22.39
C ALA A 150 8.89 -7.81 21.44
N ALA A 151 8.27 -6.63 21.33
CA ALA A 151 8.70 -5.61 20.38
C ALA A 151 10.11 -5.08 20.69
N VAL A 152 11.02 -5.21 19.73
CA VAL A 152 12.35 -4.58 19.76
C VAL A 152 12.41 -3.52 18.66
N ILE A 153 12.01 -2.30 18.99
CA ILE A 153 11.97 -1.17 18.05
C ILE A 153 13.29 -0.40 18.13
N VAL A 154 14.28 -0.86 17.38
CA VAL A 154 15.61 -0.23 17.31
C VAL A 154 15.93 0.13 15.86
N GLY A 155 16.73 1.18 15.62
CA GLY A 155 17.16 1.56 14.27
C GLY A 155 16.04 2.19 13.42
N ASP A 156 16.27 2.22 12.12
CA ASP A 156 15.49 2.96 11.11
C ASP A 156 14.82 2.04 10.08
N LEU A 157 14.71 0.74 10.36
CA LEU A 157 14.10 -0.23 9.45
C LEU A 157 12.63 0.12 9.18
N LEU A 158 12.27 0.11 7.89
CA LEU A 158 10.92 0.37 7.41
C LEU A 158 10.36 -0.87 6.69
N ASP A 159 9.05 -0.89 6.45
CA ASP A 159 8.46 -1.64 5.35
C ASP A 159 8.22 -0.71 4.15
N ARG A 160 7.63 -1.23 3.06
CA ARG A 160 7.40 -0.44 1.83
C ARG A 160 6.39 0.70 2.00
N LEU A 161 5.32 0.51 2.77
CA LEU A 161 4.38 1.58 3.10
C LEU A 161 5.01 2.57 4.08
N GLY A 162 5.72 2.09 5.11
CA GLY A 162 6.48 2.95 6.02
C GLY A 162 7.49 3.83 5.27
N MET A 163 8.19 3.28 4.27
CA MET A 163 9.08 4.03 3.39
C MET A 163 8.33 5.09 2.57
N LEU A 164 7.18 4.75 1.97
CA LEU A 164 6.38 5.73 1.24
C LEU A 164 5.99 6.91 2.14
N GLN A 165 5.50 6.63 3.36
CA GLN A 165 5.17 7.69 4.32
C GLN A 165 6.40 8.51 4.71
N ARG A 166 7.56 7.87 4.89
CA ARG A 166 8.81 8.57 5.20
C ARG A 166 9.23 9.52 4.10
N VAL A 167 9.10 9.11 2.84
CA VAL A 167 9.40 9.95 1.66
C VAL A 167 8.43 11.13 1.58
N ARG A 168 7.14 10.90 1.84
CA ARG A 168 6.12 11.96 1.86
C ARG A 168 6.39 13.03 2.93
N ALA A 169 7.07 12.68 4.01
CA ALA A 169 7.48 13.62 5.04
C ALA A 169 8.80 14.37 4.74
N GLN A 170 9.52 14.01 3.67
CA GLN A 170 10.76 14.70 3.28
C GLN A 170 10.47 15.99 2.54
N THR A 171 11.38 16.96 2.63
CA THR A 171 11.43 18.06 1.67
C THR A 171 11.93 17.54 0.33
N LEU A 172 11.05 17.49 -0.67
CA LEU A 172 11.39 17.04 -2.01
C LEU A 172 11.89 18.21 -2.87
N ILE A 173 13.09 18.06 -3.40
CA ILE A 173 13.71 18.99 -4.36
C ILE A 173 14.34 18.18 -5.50
N GLU A 174 14.51 18.78 -6.68
CA GLU A 174 15.11 18.08 -7.83
C GLU A 174 16.47 17.46 -7.48
N SER A 175 16.69 16.24 -7.98
CA SER A 175 17.92 15.46 -7.76
C SER A 175 18.20 15.07 -6.31
N ALA A 176 17.31 15.37 -5.34
CA ALA A 176 17.42 14.86 -3.99
C ALA A 176 17.44 13.33 -3.98
N GLN A 177 18.26 12.77 -3.10
CA GLN A 177 18.39 11.33 -2.92
C GLN A 177 18.31 10.95 -1.45
N PHE A 178 17.58 9.88 -1.18
CA PHE A 178 17.40 9.32 0.14
C PHE A 178 17.72 7.83 0.10
N SER A 179 18.23 7.29 1.21
CA SER A 179 18.49 5.87 1.37
C SER A 179 17.75 5.36 2.60
N PHE A 180 17.00 4.27 2.45
CA PHE A 180 16.23 3.69 3.54
C PHE A 180 16.47 2.18 3.64
N PRO A 181 16.72 1.65 4.85
CA PRO A 181 16.66 0.21 5.08
C PRO A 181 15.19 -0.22 5.13
N VAL A 182 14.85 -1.23 4.33
CA VAL A 182 13.48 -1.72 4.17
C VAL A 182 13.47 -3.24 4.27
N THR A 183 12.54 -3.82 5.00
CA THR A 183 12.29 -5.27 4.99
C THR A 183 11.05 -5.61 4.18
N ASN A 184 11.09 -6.76 3.52
CA ASN A 184 9.91 -7.40 2.94
C ASN A 184 9.44 -8.62 3.77
N GLY A 185 10.03 -8.82 4.95
CA GLY A 185 9.78 -9.95 5.84
C GLY A 185 10.56 -11.22 5.50
N ARG A 186 11.39 -11.19 4.45
CA ARG A 186 12.28 -12.31 4.08
C ARG A 186 13.73 -11.91 4.03
N GLU A 187 13.98 -10.67 3.63
CA GLU A 187 15.32 -10.10 3.53
C GLU A 187 15.24 -8.60 3.85
N GLN A 188 16.38 -8.02 4.19
CA GLN A 188 16.56 -6.58 4.23
C GLN A 188 17.03 -6.08 2.86
N LEU A 189 16.52 -4.92 2.49
CA LEU A 189 16.77 -4.22 1.25
C LEU A 189 17.25 -2.81 1.59
N THR A 190 18.11 -2.26 0.74
CA THR A 190 18.42 -0.84 0.74
C THR A 190 17.64 -0.21 -0.40
N TYR A 191 16.71 0.69 -0.11
CA TYR A 191 16.02 1.48 -1.12
C TYR A 191 16.72 2.82 -1.32
N ARG A 192 17.11 3.09 -2.56
CA ARG A 192 17.52 4.42 -3.02
C ARG A 192 16.33 5.11 -3.66
N VAL A 193 15.93 6.23 -3.09
CA VAL A 193 14.82 7.05 -3.55
C VAL A 193 15.38 8.32 -4.16
N LYS A 194 15.09 8.60 -5.43
CA LYS A 194 15.61 9.78 -6.14
C LYS A 194 14.48 10.61 -6.71
N VAL A 195 14.51 11.92 -6.46
CA VAL A 195 13.62 12.88 -7.12
C VAL A 195 14.20 13.17 -8.51
N GLU A 196 13.57 12.65 -9.55
CA GLU A 196 14.04 12.76 -10.93
C GLU A 196 13.79 14.14 -11.53
N GLY A 197 12.74 14.84 -11.08
CA GLY A 197 12.37 16.16 -11.58
C GLY A 197 10.89 16.47 -11.38
N LEU A 198 10.47 17.58 -11.97
CA LEU A 198 9.06 17.98 -12.03
C LEU A 198 8.37 17.52 -13.30
N GLU A 199 7.17 16.97 -13.16
CA GLU A 199 6.27 16.63 -14.26
C GLU A 199 4.82 17.03 -13.91
N SER A 200 4.00 17.27 -14.92
CA SER A 200 2.55 17.43 -14.73
C SER A 200 1.85 16.10 -14.94
N VAL A 201 0.98 15.73 -14.01
CA VAL A 201 0.16 14.50 -14.07
C VAL A 201 -1.29 14.89 -14.30
N ASN A 202 -1.91 14.25 -15.29
CA ASN A 202 -3.34 14.39 -15.53
C ASN A 202 -4.09 13.41 -14.63
N ILE A 203 -5.02 13.91 -13.82
CA ILE A 203 -5.94 13.12 -12.99
C ILE A 203 -7.37 13.51 -13.39
N GLY A 204 -7.95 12.74 -14.32
CA GLY A 204 -9.19 13.13 -14.99
C GLY A 204 -9.04 14.51 -15.69
N PRO A 205 -9.87 15.53 -15.34
CA PRO A 205 -9.76 16.86 -15.91
C PRO A 205 -8.69 17.75 -15.25
N LEU A 206 -8.08 17.30 -14.14
CA LEU A 206 -7.11 18.07 -13.39
C LEU A 206 -5.71 17.85 -13.94
N VAL A 207 -4.92 18.92 -14.03
CA VAL A 207 -3.49 18.88 -14.33
C VAL A 207 -2.75 19.28 -13.08
N VAL A 208 -2.01 18.35 -12.47
CA VAL A 208 -1.40 18.55 -11.15
C VAL A 208 0.13 18.52 -11.29
N PRO A 209 0.85 19.56 -10.82
CA PRO A 209 2.30 19.51 -10.79
C PRO A 209 2.79 18.53 -9.72
N ALA A 210 3.78 17.72 -10.09
CA ALA A 210 4.22 16.59 -9.30
C ALA A 210 5.72 16.38 -9.36
N TRP A 211 6.29 15.92 -8.25
CA TRP A 211 7.62 15.34 -8.20
C TRP A 211 7.56 13.93 -8.76
N LYS A 212 8.36 13.65 -9.79
CA LYS A 212 8.61 12.28 -10.24
C LYS A 212 9.70 11.66 -9.38
N VAL A 213 9.37 10.59 -8.68
CA VAL A 213 10.27 9.96 -7.71
C VAL A 213 10.50 8.51 -8.09
N SER A 214 11.76 8.10 -8.22
CA SER A 214 12.15 6.71 -8.48
C SER A 214 12.51 5.99 -7.18
N PHE A 215 12.06 4.74 -7.06
CA PHE A 215 12.29 3.86 -5.91
C PHE A 215 13.01 2.60 -6.39
N ALA A 216 14.33 2.54 -6.16
CA ALA A 216 15.17 1.41 -6.56
C ALA A 216 15.61 0.62 -5.32
N GLY A 217 15.21 -0.65 -5.25
CA GLY A 217 15.58 -1.55 -4.15
C GLY A 217 16.80 -2.41 -4.50
N PHE A 218 17.72 -2.57 -3.56
CA PHE A 218 18.93 -3.38 -3.68
C PHE A 218 19.01 -4.39 -2.53
N HIS A 219 19.53 -5.58 -2.79
CA HIS A 219 19.96 -6.52 -1.76
C HIS A 219 21.46 -6.80 -1.89
N LEU A 220 22.05 -7.39 -0.86
CA LEU A 220 23.40 -7.93 -0.95
C LEU A 220 23.33 -9.37 -1.47
N ASN A 221 24.10 -9.66 -2.51
CA ASN A 221 24.26 -11.01 -3.02
C ASN A 221 25.16 -11.84 -2.08
N LYS A 222 25.34 -13.13 -2.38
CA LYS A 222 26.19 -14.06 -1.59
C LYS A 222 27.67 -13.64 -1.50
N HIS A 223 28.11 -12.71 -2.34
CA HIS A 223 29.47 -12.16 -2.36
C HIS A 223 29.57 -10.80 -1.66
N GLY A 224 28.46 -10.29 -1.10
CA GLY A 224 28.39 -8.98 -0.45
C GLY A 224 28.30 -7.80 -1.41
N GLU A 225 27.99 -8.04 -2.69
CA GLU A 225 27.81 -6.98 -3.69
C GLU A 225 26.32 -6.59 -3.79
N GLU A 226 26.05 -5.32 -4.04
CA GLU A 226 24.67 -4.85 -4.25
C GLU A 226 24.13 -5.29 -5.61
N GLU A 227 22.98 -5.94 -5.61
CA GLU A 227 22.22 -6.29 -6.81
C GLU A 227 20.82 -5.69 -6.73
N ALA A 228 20.31 -5.23 -7.88
CA ALA A 228 18.96 -4.69 -7.96
C ALA A 228 17.92 -5.77 -7.68
N ALA A 229 17.14 -5.61 -6.61
CA ALA A 229 16.12 -6.57 -6.21
C ALA A 229 14.93 -6.60 -7.17
N HIS A 230 14.67 -5.48 -7.87
CA HIS A 230 13.62 -5.34 -8.88
C HIS A 230 13.87 -4.11 -9.75
N ARG A 231 13.09 -3.98 -10.84
CA ARG A 231 13.05 -2.74 -11.61
C ARG A 231 12.54 -1.58 -10.75
N PRO A 232 13.07 -0.35 -10.89
CA PRO A 232 12.59 0.78 -10.11
C PRO A 232 11.10 1.03 -10.30
N ALA A 233 10.39 1.29 -9.20
CA ALA A 233 9.04 1.81 -9.26
C ALA A 233 9.10 3.34 -9.39
N ILE A 234 8.25 3.92 -10.23
CA ILE A 234 8.17 5.39 -10.37
C ILE A 234 6.86 5.84 -9.76
N ILE A 235 6.91 6.79 -8.83
CA ILE A 235 5.75 7.38 -8.17
C ILE A 235 5.79 8.88 -8.39
N TRP A 236 4.67 9.45 -8.81
CA TRP A 236 4.46 10.89 -8.87
C TRP A 236 3.77 11.36 -7.61
N LEU A 237 4.40 12.26 -6.87
CA LEU A 237 3.89 12.84 -5.65
C LEU A 237 3.53 14.32 -5.90
N SER A 238 2.35 14.77 -5.46
CA SER A 238 1.95 16.17 -5.62
C SER A 238 2.94 17.12 -4.97
N GLN A 239 3.03 18.36 -5.45
CA GLN A 239 3.79 19.41 -4.74
C GLN A 239 3.07 19.97 -3.49
N ALA A 240 1.80 19.62 -3.29
CA ALA A 240 1.05 20.02 -2.09
C ALA A 240 1.66 19.42 -0.80
N PRO A 241 1.46 20.08 0.36
CA PRO A 241 1.81 19.52 1.67
C PRO A 241 1.32 18.07 1.82
N GLY A 242 2.19 17.22 2.35
CA GLY A 242 1.90 15.79 2.50
C GLY A 242 2.18 14.94 1.25
N HIS A 243 2.63 15.54 0.14
CA HIS A 243 3.14 14.86 -1.05
C HIS A 243 2.23 13.71 -1.50
N ILE A 244 0.96 14.01 -1.76
CA ILE A 244 -0.07 13.03 -2.10
C ILE A 244 0.36 12.18 -3.29
N PRO A 245 0.38 10.84 -3.19
CA PRO A 245 0.62 9.98 -4.34
C PRO A 245 -0.47 10.18 -5.39
N LEU A 246 -0.07 10.58 -6.60
CA LEU A 246 -0.98 10.83 -7.72
C LEU A 246 -1.02 9.65 -8.68
N ARG A 247 0.16 9.07 -8.92
CA ARG A 247 0.33 7.97 -9.86
C ARG A 247 1.53 7.12 -9.44
N ALA A 248 1.47 5.82 -9.69
CA ALA A 248 2.61 4.93 -9.64
C ALA A 248 2.64 4.03 -10.88
N ASP A 249 3.79 3.90 -11.52
CA ASP A 249 4.00 2.98 -12.63
C ASP A 249 4.99 1.88 -12.21
N SER A 250 4.60 0.64 -12.44
CA SER A 250 5.45 -0.53 -12.29
C SER A 250 5.57 -1.27 -13.63
N GLN A 251 6.80 -1.37 -14.14
CA GLN A 251 7.08 -2.09 -15.38
C GLN A 251 7.36 -3.56 -15.10
N HIS A 252 6.61 -4.43 -15.77
CA HIS A 252 6.80 -5.88 -15.75
C HIS A 252 7.01 -6.41 -17.18
N PRO A 253 7.61 -7.61 -17.34
CA PRO A 253 7.77 -8.23 -18.66
C PRO A 253 6.45 -8.41 -19.44
N ILE A 254 5.33 -8.56 -18.72
CA ILE A 254 4.00 -8.79 -19.29
C ILE A 254 3.23 -7.49 -19.60
N GLY A 255 3.77 -6.33 -19.23
CA GLY A 255 3.09 -5.05 -19.39
C GLY A 255 3.39 -4.07 -18.26
N VAL A 256 2.70 -2.94 -18.28
CA VAL A 256 2.79 -1.90 -17.27
C VAL A 256 1.55 -1.94 -16.40
N PHE A 257 1.76 -1.90 -15.09
CA PHE A 257 0.71 -1.65 -14.12
C PHE A 257 0.83 -0.20 -13.67
N ARG A 258 -0.26 0.54 -13.81
CA ARG A 258 -0.39 1.92 -13.34
C ARG A 258 -1.40 1.96 -12.21
N ILE A 259 -1.06 2.65 -11.13
CA ILE A 259 -1.99 3.01 -10.07
C ILE A 259 -2.19 4.51 -10.20
N GLU A 260 -3.43 4.99 -10.32
CA GLU A 260 -3.74 6.40 -10.52
C GLU A 260 -4.81 6.86 -9.54
N LEU A 261 -4.61 8.04 -8.94
CA LEU A 261 -5.51 8.62 -7.95
C LEU A 261 -6.89 8.83 -8.59
N HIS A 262 -7.95 8.42 -7.89
CA HIS A 262 -9.31 8.57 -8.36
C HIS A 262 -9.69 10.06 -8.37
N PRO A 263 -10.32 10.61 -9.43
CA PRO A 263 -10.57 12.05 -9.53
C PRO A 263 -11.36 12.68 -8.36
N PRO A 264 -12.39 12.03 -7.78
CA PRO A 264 -13.03 12.50 -6.56
C PRO A 264 -12.07 12.65 -5.38
N SER A 265 -11.15 11.69 -5.16
CA SER A 265 -10.12 11.81 -4.12
C SER A 265 -9.15 12.95 -4.43
N ALA A 266 -8.78 13.14 -5.70
CA ALA A 266 -7.94 14.25 -6.12
C ALA A 266 -8.60 15.60 -5.80
N LEU A 267 -9.89 15.77 -6.11
CA LEU A 267 -10.64 16.99 -5.78
C LEU A 267 -10.71 17.23 -4.27
N GLN A 268 -10.90 16.17 -3.47
CA GLN A 268 -10.97 16.31 -2.01
C GLN A 268 -9.64 16.78 -1.41
N HIS A 269 -8.51 16.24 -1.86
CA HIS A 269 -7.21 16.45 -1.20
C HIS A 269 -6.37 17.56 -1.81
N LEU A 270 -6.53 17.83 -3.11
CA LEU A 270 -5.75 18.86 -3.82
C LEU A 270 -6.48 20.20 -3.92
N ALA A 271 -7.82 20.22 -3.95
CA ALA A 271 -8.56 21.49 -4.01
C ALA A 271 -8.62 22.22 -2.65
N LEU A 272 -8.29 21.53 -1.55
CA LEU A 272 -8.23 22.12 -0.20
C LEU A 272 -6.90 22.85 0.08
N THR A 273 -5.88 22.68 -0.77
CA THR A 273 -4.53 23.23 -0.55
C THR A 273 -4.26 24.55 -1.30
N ASP A 274 -5.18 24.99 -2.15
CA ASP A 274 -5.14 26.30 -2.86
C ASP A 274 -5.83 27.45 -2.07
N ARG A 275 -6.03 27.30 -0.75
CA ARG A 275 -6.59 28.35 0.14
C ARG A 275 -5.64 28.77 1.24
#